data_AF-A0A7W1FEU9-F1
#
_entry.id   AF-A0A7W1FEU9-F1
#
_cell.length_a   1.000
_cell.length_b   1.000
_cell.length_c   1.000
_cell.angle_alpha   90.00
_cell.angle_beta   90.00
_cell.angle_gamma   90.00
#
_symmetry.space_group_name_H-M   'P 1'
#
loop_
_entity.id
_entity.type
_entity.pdbx_description
1 polymer ?
#
loop_
_entity_poly.entity_id
_entity_poly.type
_entity_poly.pdbx_seq_one_letter_code
_entity_poly.pdbx_strand_id
1 'polypeptide(L)'
;MNSIEFYRGAINPSDCISNGWNLVKQNYGLFFGISIVALLMVSCIPCLNFFIVGPVMCGVYYCFLKEMRREPVSFGEMFKGFEFFVPAMVVGLIAAIPEIIGTILQWTVNLADLGLRSGSRENYFQSNDTQIALAGGLLAFAIIGGLVLFFLSVALHISLFFALPLIVEYKLGAVDAMKLSA
;
A
#
# COMPACT_ATOMS: atom_id res chain seq x y z
N MET A 1 34.12 1.98 21.41
CA MET A 1 32.92 1.51 20.69
C MET A 1 32.09 0.75 21.71
N ASN A 2 30.99 1.35 22.18
CA ASN A 2 30.13 0.71 23.19
C ASN A 2 29.43 -0.50 22.57
N SER A 3 29.48 -1.65 23.24
CA SER A 3 28.78 -2.86 22.84
C SER A 3 27.28 -2.61 22.83
N ILE A 4 26.65 -2.70 21.66
CA ILE A 4 25.19 -2.65 21.54
C ILE A 4 24.68 -3.96 22.15
N GLU A 5 24.16 -3.91 23.39
CA GLU A 5 23.51 -5.05 24.01
C GLU A 5 22.16 -5.31 23.31
N PHE A 6 22.11 -6.34 22.48
CA PHE A 6 20.86 -6.80 21.88
C PHE A 6 20.05 -7.56 22.94
N TYR A 7 19.05 -6.89 23.52
CA TYR A 7 18.07 -7.52 24.40
C TYR A 7 17.18 -8.49 23.61
N ARG A 8 17.61 -9.75 23.52
CA ARG A 8 16.79 -10.83 22.95
C ARG A 8 15.56 -11.04 23.84
N GLY A 9 14.36 -10.93 23.26
CA GLY A 9 13.09 -11.07 23.99
C GLY A 9 12.52 -9.77 24.58
N ALA A 10 13.09 -8.60 24.28
CA ALA A 10 12.51 -7.31 24.70
C ALA A 10 11.12 -7.03 24.09
N ILE A 11 10.82 -7.65 22.94
CA ILE A 11 9.56 -7.50 22.23
C ILE A 11 8.92 -8.88 22.12
N ASN A 12 7.77 -9.04 22.75
CA ASN A 12 6.96 -10.24 22.62
C ASN A 12 5.84 -10.00 21.58
N PRO A 13 5.85 -10.69 20.43
CA PRO A 13 4.88 -10.48 19.36
C PRO A 13 3.42 -10.69 19.81
N SER A 14 3.17 -11.65 20.71
CA SER A 14 1.82 -11.90 21.23
C SER A 14 1.28 -10.69 21.98
N ASP A 15 2.15 -10.04 22.74
CA ASP A 15 1.78 -8.90 23.58
C ASP A 15 1.52 -7.68 22.69
N CYS A 16 2.31 -7.49 21.62
CA CYS A 16 2.05 -6.44 20.62
C CYS A 16 0.66 -6.59 19.97
N ILE A 17 0.32 -7.80 19.52
CA ILE A 17 -0.99 -8.08 18.91
C ILE A 17 -2.12 -7.88 19.94
N SER A 18 -1.95 -8.41 21.15
CA SER A 18 -2.94 -8.26 22.22
C SER A 18 -3.15 -6.78 22.59
N ASN A 19 -2.07 -6.00 22.69
CA ASN A 19 -2.13 -4.57 22.99
C ASN A 19 -2.82 -3.77 21.87
N GLY A 20 -2.49 -4.05 20.61
CA GLY A 20 -3.16 -3.42 19.47
C GLY A 20 -4.66 -3.74 19.42
N TRP A 21 -5.03 -5.00 19.71
CA TRP A 21 -6.42 -5.42 19.75
C TRP A 21 -7.21 -4.78 20.91
N ASN A 22 -6.57 -4.66 22.09
CA ASN A 22 -7.17 -3.98 23.23
C ASN A 22 -7.41 -2.50 22.96
N LEU A 23 -6.53 -1.85 22.19
CA LEU A 23 -6.69 -0.46 21.78
C LEU A 23 -7.92 -0.27 20.87
N VAL A 24 -8.09 -1.14 19.87
CA VAL A 24 -9.26 -1.08 18.97
C VAL A 24 -10.57 -1.40 19.72
N LYS A 25 -10.56 -2.40 20.60
CA LYS A 25 -11.76 -2.86 21.32
C LYS A 25 -12.39 -1.80 22.21
N GLN A 26 -11.59 -0.91 22.81
CA GLN A 26 -12.09 0.15 23.68
C GLN A 26 -13.07 1.07 22.94
N ASN A 27 -12.77 1.38 21.68
CA ASN A 27 -13.55 2.27 20.82
C ASN A 27 -13.88 1.61 19.48
N TYR A 28 -14.36 0.36 19.51
CA TYR A 28 -14.52 -0.46 18.31
C TYR A 28 -15.36 0.22 17.22
N GLY A 29 -16.52 0.79 17.59
CA GLY A 29 -17.41 1.45 16.63
C GLY A 29 -16.75 2.64 15.92
N LEU A 30 -15.90 3.39 16.63
CA LEU A 30 -15.16 4.52 16.08
C LEU A 30 -14.13 4.05 15.05
N PHE A 31 -13.25 3.12 15.45
CA PHE A 31 -12.19 2.61 14.56
C PHE A 31 -12.74 1.80 13.38
N PHE A 32 -13.85 1.09 13.59
CA PHE A 32 -14.57 0.42 12.52
C PHE A 32 -15.13 1.42 11.51
N GLY A 33 -15.75 2.51 11.99
CA GLY A 33 -16.22 3.60 11.13
C GLY A 33 -15.09 4.26 10.35
N ILE A 34 -13.98 4.58 11.03
CA ILE A 34 -12.77 5.17 10.40
C ILE A 34 -12.25 4.25 9.29
N SER A 35 -12.20 2.94 9.55
CA SER A 35 -11.73 1.94 8.57
C SER A 35 -12.65 1.87 7.35
N ILE A 36 -13.97 1.90 7.55
CA ILE A 36 -14.94 1.93 6.44
C ILE A 36 -14.75 3.19 5.60
N VAL A 37 -14.66 4.36 6.22
CA VAL A 37 -14.54 5.61 5.46
C VAL A 37 -13.18 5.71 4.77
N ALA A 38 -12.11 5.27 5.41
CA ALA A 38 -10.80 5.16 4.76
C ALA A 38 -10.87 4.25 3.51
N LEU A 39 -11.51 3.08 3.63
CA LEU A 39 -11.72 2.16 2.51
C LEU A 39 -12.54 2.81 1.38
N LEU A 40 -13.63 3.50 1.72
CA LEU A 40 -14.46 4.19 0.73
C LEU A 40 -13.70 5.32 0.03
N MET A 41 -12.91 6.11 0.76
CA MET A 41 -12.12 7.19 0.16
C MET A 41 -11.09 6.65 -0.85
N VAL A 42 -10.40 5.57 -0.50
CA VAL A 42 -9.41 4.90 -1.35
C VAL A 42 -10.07 4.21 -2.55
N SER A 43 -11.21 3.55 -2.35
CA SER A 43 -11.84 2.68 -3.36
C SER A 43 -12.77 3.42 -4.32
N CYS A 44 -13.45 4.47 -3.88
CA CYS A 44 -14.50 5.12 -4.67
C CYS A 44 -13.98 6.19 -5.64
N ILE A 45 -12.68 6.49 -5.65
CA ILE A 45 -12.09 7.53 -6.49
C ILE A 45 -11.05 6.91 -7.45
N PRO A 46 -11.49 6.47 -8.66
CA PRO A 46 -10.59 5.94 -9.67
C PRO A 46 -9.48 6.95 -10.01
N CYS A 47 -8.28 6.45 -10.30
CA CYS A 47 -7.08 7.22 -10.68
C CYS A 47 -6.50 8.16 -9.61
N LEU A 48 -7.31 8.78 -8.75
CA LEU A 48 -6.82 9.63 -7.66
C LEU A 48 -6.40 8.83 -6.42
N ASN A 49 -6.78 7.56 -6.32
CA ASN A 49 -6.43 6.65 -5.24
C ASN A 49 -4.92 6.74 -4.86
N PHE A 50 -4.04 6.68 -5.86
CA PHE A 50 -2.59 6.74 -5.63
C PHE A 50 -2.10 8.02 -4.95
N PHE A 51 -2.82 9.13 -5.10
CA PHE A 51 -2.47 10.42 -4.50
C PHE A 51 -3.03 10.59 -3.09
N ILE A 52 -4.18 9.97 -2.80
CA ILE A 52 -4.91 10.15 -1.55
C ILE A 52 -4.64 9.06 -0.52
N VAL A 53 -4.12 7.89 -0.93
CA VAL A 53 -3.80 6.78 -0.01
C VAL A 53 -2.88 7.20 1.13
N GLY A 54 -1.79 7.92 0.82
CA GLY A 54 -0.86 8.39 1.84
C GLY A 54 -1.55 9.27 2.89
N PRO A 55 -2.20 10.38 2.49
CA PRO A 55 -2.93 11.26 3.41
C PRO A 55 -4.04 10.55 4.21
N VAL A 56 -4.80 9.65 3.59
CA VAL A 56 -5.84 8.85 4.28
C VAL A 56 -5.20 7.96 5.35
N MET A 57 -4.11 7.28 5.02
CA MET A 57 -3.37 6.44 5.97
C MET A 57 -2.75 7.26 7.10
N CYS A 58 -2.22 8.46 6.82
CA CYS A 58 -1.79 9.40 7.86
C CYS A 58 -2.93 9.77 8.81
N GLY A 59 -4.15 9.91 8.30
CA GLY A 59 -5.35 10.15 9.09
C GLY A 59 -5.68 9.00 10.03
N VAL A 60 -5.61 7.77 9.52
CA VAL A 60 -5.77 6.55 10.32
C VAL A 60 -4.69 6.48 11.41
N TYR A 61 -3.42 6.68 11.05
CA TYR A 61 -2.31 6.69 12.00
C TYR A 61 -2.44 7.80 13.04
N TYR A 62 -2.93 8.99 12.68
CA TYR A 62 -3.19 10.08 13.61
C TYR A 62 -4.16 9.65 14.71
N CYS A 63 -5.28 9.02 14.35
CA CYS A 63 -6.25 8.50 15.31
C CYS A 63 -5.62 7.42 16.22
N PHE A 64 -4.86 6.49 15.66
CA PHE A 64 -4.21 5.44 16.45
C PHE A 64 -3.14 5.98 17.41
N LEU A 65 -2.25 6.86 16.94
CA LEU A 65 -1.21 7.47 17.76
C LEU A 65 -1.81 8.31 18.90
N LYS A 66 -2.92 8.99 18.64
CA LYS A 66 -3.66 9.76 19.64
C LYS A 66 -4.28 8.85 20.72
N GLU A 67 -4.92 7.75 20.31
CA GLU A 67 -5.47 6.75 21.24
C GLU A 67 -4.36 6.08 22.07
N MET A 68 -3.21 5.79 21.46
CA MET A 68 -2.04 5.25 22.18
C MET A 68 -1.55 6.19 23.29
N ARG A 69 -1.74 7.50 23.12
CA ARG A 69 -1.46 8.55 24.13
C ARG A 69 -2.59 8.74 25.14
N ARG A 70 -3.67 7.95 25.06
CA ARG A 70 -4.90 8.05 25.87
C ARG A 70 -5.61 9.40 25.73
N GLU A 71 -5.45 10.05 24.59
CA GLU A 71 -6.19 11.26 24.25
C GLU A 71 -7.51 10.89 23.57
N PRO A 72 -8.61 11.61 23.84
CA PRO A 72 -9.91 11.28 23.25
C PRO A 72 -9.88 11.48 21.73
N VAL A 73 -10.19 10.42 20.99
CA VAL A 73 -10.28 10.45 19.52
C VAL A 73 -11.73 10.68 19.09
N SER A 74 -11.91 11.57 18.12
CA SER A 74 -13.21 11.77 17.46
C SER A 74 -13.14 11.39 15.99
N PHE A 75 -14.28 11.00 15.43
CA PHE A 75 -14.36 10.48 14.06
C PHE A 75 -13.80 11.46 13.02
N GLY A 76 -14.10 12.75 13.15
CA GLY A 76 -13.64 13.78 12.21
C GLY A 76 -12.11 13.98 12.20
N GLU A 77 -11.40 13.50 13.22
CA GLU A 77 -9.95 13.67 13.28
C GLU A 77 -9.19 12.82 12.26
N MET A 78 -9.81 11.79 11.68
CA MET A 78 -9.20 11.04 10.58
C MET A 78 -8.87 11.95 9.38
N PHE A 79 -9.61 13.05 9.20
CA PHE A 79 -9.34 14.00 8.11
C PHE A 79 -8.12 14.89 8.37
N LYS A 80 -7.59 14.93 9.61
CA LYS A 80 -6.34 15.66 9.90
C LYS A 80 -5.13 15.07 9.17
N GLY A 81 -5.21 13.83 8.69
CA GLY A 81 -4.18 13.26 7.80
C GLY A 81 -3.93 14.10 6.54
N PHE A 82 -4.93 14.84 6.08
CA PHE A 82 -4.81 15.75 4.93
C PHE A 82 -4.03 17.04 5.24
N GLU A 83 -3.78 17.38 6.51
CA GLU A 83 -2.82 18.46 6.85
C GLU A 83 -1.40 18.11 6.38
N PHE A 84 -1.09 16.82 6.30
CA PHE A 84 0.18 16.26 5.82
C PHE A 84 0.10 15.81 4.36
N PHE A 85 -0.79 16.40 3.56
CA PHE A 85 -1.11 15.90 2.22
C PHE A 85 0.13 15.69 1.35
N VAL A 86 0.94 16.73 1.17
CA VAL A 86 2.11 16.69 0.28
C VAL A 86 3.14 15.65 0.72
N PRO A 87 3.64 15.65 1.97
CA PRO A 87 4.65 14.67 2.37
C PRO A 87 4.10 13.24 2.33
N ALA A 88 2.84 13.02 2.75
CA ALA A 88 2.22 11.70 2.74
C ALA A 88 1.96 11.19 1.31
N MET A 89 1.53 12.07 0.40
CA MET A 89 1.33 11.75 -1.02
C MET A 89 2.65 11.34 -1.66
N VAL A 90 3.75 12.05 -1.41
CA VAL A 90 5.05 11.70 -1.99
C VAL A 90 5.52 10.32 -1.53
N VAL A 91 5.41 10.02 -0.23
CA VAL A 91 5.75 8.68 0.30
C VAL A 91 4.86 7.60 -0.33
N GLY A 92 3.54 7.85 -0.39
CA GLY A 92 2.58 6.94 -1.01
C GLY A 92 2.87 6.68 -2.49
N LEU A 93 3.18 7.73 -3.26
CA LEU A 93 3.53 7.61 -4.68
C LEU A 93 4.80 6.80 -4.89
N ILE A 94 5.82 7.01 -4.06
CA ILE A 94 7.08 6.25 -4.14
C ILE A 94 6.83 4.77 -3.82
N ALA A 95 6.06 4.47 -2.77
CA ALA A 95 5.67 3.11 -2.43
C ALA A 95 4.84 2.44 -3.55
N ALA A 96 4.00 3.21 -4.25
CA ALA A 96 3.14 2.74 -5.32
C ALA A 96 3.84 2.56 -6.68
N ILE A 97 5.11 2.97 -6.86
CA ILE A 97 5.81 2.86 -8.16
C ILE A 97 5.73 1.43 -8.74
N PRO A 98 6.06 0.36 -8.00
CA PRO A 98 6.01 -1.00 -8.56
C PRO A 98 4.59 -1.43 -8.93
N GLU A 99 3.58 -0.98 -8.16
CA GLU A 99 2.17 -1.27 -8.43
C GLU A 99 1.67 -0.54 -9.67
N ILE A 100 2.09 0.71 -9.88
CA ILE A 100 1.78 1.48 -11.10
C ILE A 100 2.36 0.78 -12.32
N ILE A 101 3.63 0.35 -12.27
CA ILE A 101 4.27 -0.38 -13.36
C ILE A 101 3.57 -1.72 -13.60
N GLY A 102 3.25 -2.46 -12.53
CA GLY A 102 2.54 -3.74 -12.61
C GLY A 102 1.14 -3.58 -13.22
N THR A 103 0.44 -2.51 -12.86
CA THR A 103 -0.85 -2.15 -13.45
C THR A 103 -0.68 -1.91 -14.95
N ILE A 104 0.24 -1.04 -15.38
CA ILE A 104 0.48 -0.75 -16.81
C ILE A 104 0.80 -2.03 -17.59
N LEU A 105 1.63 -2.92 -17.02
CA LEU A 105 1.96 -4.22 -17.62
C LEU A 105 0.70 -5.08 -17.80
N GLN A 106 -0.13 -5.20 -16.75
CA GLN A 106 -1.38 -5.95 -16.80
C GLN A 106 -2.35 -5.39 -17.84
N TRP A 107 -2.50 -4.07 -17.92
CA TRP A 107 -3.34 -3.43 -18.93
C TRP A 107 -2.84 -3.71 -20.35
N THR A 108 -1.52 -3.73 -20.55
CA THR A 108 -0.91 -4.06 -21.85
C THR A 108 -1.20 -5.52 -22.25
N VAL A 109 -1.09 -6.46 -21.31
CA VAL A 109 -1.43 -7.88 -21.54
C VAL A 109 -2.92 -8.04 -21.86
N ASN A 110 -3.79 -7.38 -21.10
CA ASN A 110 -5.24 -7.42 -21.33
C ASN A 110 -5.62 -6.85 -22.70
N LEU A 111 -5.00 -5.74 -23.11
CA LEU A 111 -5.20 -5.15 -24.44
C LEU A 111 -4.69 -6.06 -25.56
N ALA A 112 -3.54 -6.71 -25.37
CA ALA A 112 -3.01 -7.68 -26.33
C ALA A 112 -3.95 -8.89 -26.48
N ASP A 113 -4.47 -9.42 -25.38
CA ASP A 113 -5.46 -10.52 -25.38
C ASP A 113 -6.77 -10.10 -26.07
N LEU A 114 -7.28 -8.89 -25.83
CA LEU A 114 -8.45 -8.37 -26.54
C LEU A 114 -8.22 -8.28 -28.06
N GLY A 115 -7.05 -7.83 -28.50
CA GLY A 115 -6.67 -7.77 -29.92
C GLY A 115 -6.61 -9.15 -30.57
N LEU A 116 -5.98 -10.12 -29.89
CA LEU A 116 -5.88 -11.51 -30.34
C LEU A 116 -7.27 -12.16 -30.43
N ARG A 117 -8.14 -11.95 -29.44
CA ARG A 117 -9.52 -12.48 -29.43
C ARG A 117 -10.43 -11.84 -30.49
N SER A 118 -10.27 -10.54 -30.74
CA SER A 118 -11.06 -9.80 -31.74
C SER A 118 -10.80 -10.31 -33.16
N GLY A 119 -9.54 -10.61 -33.50
CA GLY A 119 -9.16 -11.17 -34.80
C GLY A 119 -9.49 -12.66 -34.98
N SER A 120 -9.86 -13.38 -33.91
CA SER A 120 -10.00 -14.85 -33.91
C SER A 120 -11.45 -15.33 -33.93
N ARG A 121 -12.42 -14.46 -34.26
CA ARG A 121 -13.86 -14.75 -34.20
C ARG A 121 -14.33 -15.89 -35.13
N GLU A 122 -13.52 -16.30 -36.10
CA GLU A 122 -13.83 -17.41 -37.04
C GLU A 122 -13.04 -18.71 -36.81
N ASN A 123 -11.97 -18.74 -35.99
CA ASN A 123 -11.01 -19.86 -35.97
C ASN A 123 -10.87 -20.56 -34.61
N TYR A 124 -11.99 -21.00 -34.01
CA TYR A 124 -11.95 -21.79 -32.76
C TYR A 124 -11.24 -23.15 -32.89
N PHE A 125 -10.95 -23.62 -34.11
CA PHE A 125 -10.36 -24.93 -34.39
C PHE A 125 -8.99 -24.90 -35.11
N GLN A 126 -8.45 -23.74 -35.45
CA GLN A 126 -7.18 -23.64 -36.19
C GLN A 126 -6.25 -22.62 -35.53
N SER A 127 -5.62 -23.04 -34.43
CA SER A 127 -4.52 -22.30 -33.82
C SER A 127 -3.27 -22.43 -34.69
N ASN A 128 -2.78 -21.33 -35.26
CA ASN A 128 -1.41 -21.30 -35.77
C ASN A 128 -0.44 -21.48 -34.59
N ASP A 129 0.55 -22.38 -34.71
CA ASP A 129 1.61 -22.59 -33.71
C ASP A 129 2.26 -21.27 -33.24
N THR A 130 2.38 -20.30 -34.15
CA THR A 130 2.92 -18.97 -33.89
C THR A 130 2.10 -18.14 -32.88
N GLN A 131 0.77 -18.26 -32.88
CA GLN A 131 -0.08 -17.51 -31.94
C GLN A 131 -0.02 -18.09 -30.52
N ILE A 132 0.06 -19.42 -30.40
CA ILE A 132 0.25 -20.10 -29.11
C ILE A 132 1.63 -19.76 -28.53
N ALA A 133 2.68 -19.78 -29.36
CA ALA A 133 4.03 -19.42 -28.94
C ALA A 133 4.13 -17.95 -28.48
N LEU A 134 3.47 -17.02 -29.18
CA LEU A 134 3.43 -15.61 -28.81
C LEU A 134 2.66 -15.36 -27.51
N ALA A 135 1.48 -15.98 -27.36
CA ALA A 135 0.69 -15.89 -26.13
C ALA A 135 1.44 -16.49 -24.93
N GLY A 136 2.10 -17.64 -25.11
CA GLY A 136 2.94 -18.26 -24.10
C GLY A 136 4.15 -17.39 -23.71
N GLY A 137 4.80 -16.75 -24.68
CA GLY A 137 5.90 -15.81 -24.43
C GLY A 137 5.46 -14.56 -23.66
N LEU A 138 4.32 -13.95 -24.04
CA LEU A 138 3.75 -12.80 -23.33
C LEU A 138 3.37 -13.15 -21.88
N LEU A 139 2.77 -14.32 -21.67
CA LEU A 139 2.44 -14.80 -20.33
C LEU A 139 3.69 -15.04 -19.48
N ALA A 140 4.73 -15.68 -20.04
CA ALA A 140 5.99 -15.89 -19.33
C ALA A 140 6.66 -14.57 -18.94
N PHE A 141 6.68 -13.60 -19.85
CA PHE A 141 7.19 -12.25 -19.58
C PHE A 141 6.39 -11.54 -18.48
N ALA A 142 5.06 -11.60 -18.53
CA ALA A 142 4.18 -10.99 -17.53
C ALA A 142 4.38 -11.62 -16.14
N ILE A 143 4.55 -12.94 -16.06
CA ILE A 143 4.80 -13.65 -14.81
C ILE A 143 6.15 -13.26 -14.22
N ILE A 144 7.23 -13.29 -15.02
CA ILE A 144 8.57 -12.96 -14.55
C ILE A 144 8.63 -11.49 -14.11
N GLY A 145 8.11 -10.58 -14.94
CA GLY A 145 8.04 -9.15 -14.61
C GLY A 145 7.18 -8.88 -13.37
N GLY A 146 6.03 -9.56 -13.26
CA GLY A 146 5.15 -9.47 -12.11
C GLY A 146 5.80 -9.93 -10.80
N LEU A 147 6.57 -11.03 -10.84
CA LEU A 147 7.31 -11.52 -9.67
C LEU A 147 8.38 -10.51 -9.22
N VAL A 148 9.14 -9.94 -10.16
CA VAL A 148 10.14 -8.92 -9.83
C VAL A 148 9.49 -7.70 -9.18
N LEU A 149 8.39 -7.20 -9.75
CA LEU A 149 7.65 -6.06 -9.21
C LEU A 149 7.01 -6.37 -7.85
N PHE A 150 6.56 -7.61 -7.63
CA PHE A 150 6.03 -8.06 -6.35
C PHE A 150 7.08 -7.98 -5.25
N PHE A 151 8.27 -8.55 -5.46
CA PHE A 151 9.34 -8.49 -4.46
C PHE A 151 9.81 -7.05 -4.21
N LEU A 152 9.90 -6.24 -5.27
CA LEU A 152 10.22 -4.81 -5.14
C LEU A 152 9.15 -4.06 -4.33
N SER A 153 7.87 -4.34 -4.58
CA SER A 153 6.77 -3.74 -3.82
C SER A 153 6.85 -4.11 -2.35
N VAL A 154 7.04 -5.39 -2.03
CA VAL A 154 7.17 -5.86 -0.64
C VAL A 154 8.36 -5.17 0.04
N ALA A 155 9.51 -5.09 -0.63
CA ALA A 155 10.69 -4.41 -0.09
C ALA A 155 10.41 -2.93 0.22
N LEU A 156 9.79 -2.19 -0.71
CA LEU A 156 9.43 -0.79 -0.49
C LEU A 156 8.41 -0.62 0.64
N HIS A 157 7.39 -1.45 0.72
CA HIS A 157 6.38 -1.36 1.77
C HIS A 157 6.94 -1.66 3.15
N ILE A 158 7.87 -2.61 3.27
CA ILE A 158 8.55 -2.90 4.53
C ILE A 158 9.45 -1.73 4.91
N SER A 159 10.27 -1.23 3.99
CA SER A 159 11.17 -0.10 4.24
C SER A 159 10.44 1.20 4.55
N LEU A 160 9.26 1.42 3.97
CA LEU A 160 8.46 2.64 4.15
C LEU A 160 7.32 2.49 5.15
N PHE A 161 7.22 1.35 5.85
CA PHE A 161 6.12 1.06 6.77
C PHE A 161 5.98 2.15 7.86
N PHE A 162 7.11 2.67 8.36
CA PHE A 162 7.13 3.69 9.41
C PHE A 162 7.14 5.13 8.88
N ALA A 163 7.32 5.35 7.57
CA ALA A 163 7.42 6.69 7.02
C ALA A 163 6.14 7.52 7.25
N LEU A 164 4.94 6.93 7.07
CA LEU A 164 3.68 7.64 7.29
C LEU A 164 3.42 7.95 8.78
N PRO A 165 3.57 7.00 9.73
CA PRO A 165 3.53 7.31 11.16
C PRO A 165 4.52 8.40 11.58
N LEU A 166 5.75 8.37 11.06
CA LEU A 166 6.79 9.35 11.37
C LEU A 166 6.44 10.77 10.88
N ILE A 167 5.81 10.90 9.70
CA ILE A 167 5.29 12.18 9.21
C ILE A 167 4.26 12.73 10.19
N VAL A 168 3.35 11.90 10.69
CA VAL A 168 2.28 12.34 11.59
C VAL A 168 2.83 12.70 12.98
N GLU A 169 3.71 11.88 13.52
CA GLU A 169 4.23 12.04 14.88
C GLU A 169 5.23 13.20 15.00
N TYR A 170 6.15 13.31 14.05
CA TYR A 170 7.26 14.28 14.09
C TYR A 170 7.10 15.44 13.10
N LYS A 171 6.02 15.48 12.31
CA LYS A 171 5.76 16.51 11.29
C LYS A 171 6.90 16.65 10.27
N LEU A 172 7.52 15.52 9.92
CA LEU A 172 8.66 15.47 9.01
C LEU A 172 8.24 15.68 7.55
N GLY A 173 9.18 16.18 6.74
CA GLY A 173 9.06 16.14 5.29
C GLY A 173 9.18 14.71 4.74
N ALA A 174 8.72 14.48 3.51
CA ALA A 174 8.72 13.15 2.89
C ALA A 174 10.11 12.51 2.87
N VAL A 175 11.14 13.26 2.47
CA VAL A 175 12.51 12.74 2.34
C VAL A 175 13.09 12.34 3.68
N ASP A 176 12.88 13.15 4.72
CA ASP A 176 13.42 12.88 6.06
C ASP A 176 12.71 11.69 6.69
N ALA A 177 11.39 11.57 6.51
CA ALA A 177 10.61 10.42 6.97
C ALA A 177 11.03 9.12 6.28
N MET A 178 11.27 9.13 4.97
CA MET A 178 11.75 7.94 4.25
C MET A 178 13.15 7.52 4.69
N LYS A 179 14.07 8.49 4.88
CA LYS A 179 15.43 8.21 5.35
C LYS A 179 15.48 7.68 6.77
N LEU A 180 14.54 8.09 7.62
CA LEU A 180 14.46 7.62 9.00
C LEU A 180 13.80 6.23 9.08
N SER A 181 12.96 5.89 8.11
CA SER A 181 12.25 4.61 8.03
C SER A 181 13.09 3.48 7.44
N ALA A 182 14.01 3.80 6.51
CA ALA A 182 14.85 2.84 5.78
C ALA A 182 16.23 2.65 6.43
#